data_AF-A0A3D5HPD2-F1
#
_entry.id   AF-A0A3D5HPD2-F1
#
_cell.length_a   1.000
_cell.length_b   1.000
_cell.length_c   1.000
_cell.angle_alpha   90.00
_cell.angle_beta   90.00
_cell.angle_gamma   90.00
#
_symmetry.space_group_name_H-M   'P 1'
#
loop_
_entity.id
_entity.type
_entity.pdbx_description
1 polymer ?
#
loop_
_entity_poly.entity_id
_entity_poly.type
_entity_poly.pdbx_seq_one_letter_code
_entity_poly.pdbx_strand_id
1 'polypeptide(L)'
;MNVKKGAKVIILAIESSCDDTSAAIIIDGEIKSNRIANQSVHEQYGGVVPELASRAHMANIVPVVKSALEDASVHQKDLTAIG
;
A
#
# COMPACT_ATOMS: atom_id res chain seq x y z
N MET A 1 -1.35 -7.12 -25.32
CA MET A 1 -0.36 -7.11 -24.22
C MET A 1 0.22 -8.51 -24.11
N ASN A 2 1.53 -8.66 -24.33
CA ASN A 2 2.18 -9.97 -24.43
C ASN A 2 2.79 -10.34 -23.07
N VAL A 3 2.00 -10.95 -22.18
CA VAL A 3 2.53 -11.45 -20.89
C VAL A 3 3.44 -12.63 -21.20
N LYS A 4 4.76 -12.46 -20.98
CA LYS A 4 5.73 -13.54 -21.15
C LYS A 4 5.39 -14.66 -20.17
N LYS A 5 5.00 -15.84 -20.68
CA LYS A 5 4.87 -17.07 -19.87
C LYS A 5 6.18 -17.30 -19.11
N GLY A 6 6.12 -17.24 -17.77
CA GLY A 6 7.25 -17.51 -16.88
C GLY A 6 7.79 -16.31 -16.07
N ALA A 7 7.29 -15.09 -16.27
CA ALA A 7 7.62 -13.96 -15.40
C ALA A 7 6.66 -13.90 -14.20
N LYS A 8 7.21 -13.76 -12.98
CA LYS A 8 6.41 -13.57 -11.76
C LYS A 8 5.58 -12.29 -11.88
N VAL A 9 4.33 -12.36 -11.45
CA VAL A 9 3.46 -11.18 -11.35
C VAL A 9 3.64 -10.57 -9.97
N ILE A 10 4.15 -9.34 -9.94
CA ILE A 10 4.38 -8.59 -8.69
C ILE A 10 3.47 -7.37 -8.69
N ILE A 11 2.54 -7.30 -7.74
CA ILE A 11 1.55 -6.23 -7.62
C ILE A 11 1.83 -5.44 -6.35
N LEU A 12 1.87 -4.11 -6.48
CA LEU A 12 1.75 -3.19 -5.34
C LEU A 12 0.26 -2.83 -5.19
N ALA A 13 -0.36 -3.24 -4.10
CA ALA A 13 -1.72 -2.84 -3.74
C ALA A 13 -1.67 -1.68 -2.74
N ILE A 14 -2.44 -0.62 -2.99
CA ILE A 14 -2.55 0.56 -2.14
C ILE A 14 -3.99 0.72 -1.68
N GLU A 15 -4.20 0.98 -0.39
CA GLU A 15 -5.53 1.24 0.17
C GLU A 15 -5.51 2.52 1.00
N SER A 16 -6.41 3.46 0.69
CA SER A 16 -6.51 4.81 1.28
C SER A 16 -7.94 5.39 1.23
N SER A 17 -8.97 4.55 1.43
CA SER A 17 -10.37 4.96 1.25
C SER A 17 -11.01 5.63 2.47
N CYS A 18 -10.62 5.24 3.69
CA CYS A 18 -11.27 5.68 4.93
C CYS A 18 -10.31 6.46 5.84
N ASP A 19 -9.62 5.75 6.75
CA ASP A 19 -8.79 6.31 7.81
C ASP A 19 -7.36 5.75 7.79
N ASP A 20 -7.15 4.57 7.23
CA ASP A 20 -5.82 3.97 7.13
C ASP A 20 -5.14 4.28 5.79
N THR A 21 -3.80 4.22 5.80
CA THR A 21 -3.01 4.17 4.56
C THR A 21 -2.20 2.90 4.57
N SER A 22 -2.38 2.05 3.58
CA SER A 22 -1.67 0.78 3.53
C SER A 22 -1.10 0.48 2.15
N ALA A 23 -0.06 -0.34 2.16
CA ALA A 23 0.56 -0.88 0.97
C ALA A 23 0.92 -2.35 1.19
N ALA A 24 0.66 -3.19 0.18
CA ALA A 24 0.99 -4.60 0.19
C ALA A 24 1.69 -5.01 -1.10
N ILE A 25 2.63 -5.95 -0.99
CA ILE A 25 3.27 -6.60 -2.14
C ILE A 25 2.69 -7.99 -2.31
N ILE A 26 2.16 -8.28 -3.50
CA ILE A 26 1.58 -9.57 -3.86
C ILE A 26 2.43 -10.18 -4.97
N ILE A 27 2.94 -11.38 -4.77
CA ILE A 27 3.71 -12.13 -5.77
C ILE A 27 2.94 -13.39 -6.14
N ASP A 28 2.55 -13.51 -7.40
CA ASP A 28 1.82 -14.67 -7.94
C ASP A 28 0.57 -15.05 -7.10
N GLY A 29 -0.13 -14.04 -6.57
CA GLY A 29 -1.33 -14.20 -5.75
C GLY A 29 -1.08 -14.35 -4.24
N GLU A 30 0.17 -14.42 -3.80
CA GLU A 30 0.52 -14.50 -2.37
C GLU A 30 0.98 -13.16 -1.82
N ILE A 31 0.43 -12.75 -0.68
CA ILE A 31 0.87 -11.55 0.04
C ILE A 31 2.25 -11.80 0.65
N LYS A 32 3.23 -10.96 0.31
CA LYS A 32 4.61 -11.02 0.82
C LYS A 32 4.92 -9.93 1.84
N SER A 33 4.21 -8.82 1.78
CA SER A 33 4.23 -7.78 2.80
C SER A 33 2.89 -7.09 2.86
N ASN A 34 2.56 -6.54 4.03
CA ASN A 34 1.40 -5.69 4.25
C ASN A 34 1.75 -4.68 5.35
N ARG A 35 1.78 -3.39 4.98
CA ARG A 35 2.10 -2.28 5.88
C ARG A 35 0.91 -1.36 6.00
N ILE A 36 0.55 -1.04 7.24
CA ILE A 36 -0.59 -0.18 7.56
C ILE A 36 -0.09 0.94 8.46
N ALA A 37 -0.39 2.18 8.06
CA ALA A 37 -0.23 3.37 8.89
C ALA A 37 -1.62 3.78 9.40
N ASN A 38 -1.92 3.43 10.65
CA ASN A 38 -3.20 3.71 11.27
C ASN A 38 -3.32 5.18 11.69
N GLN A 39 -4.53 5.73 11.60
CA GLN A 39 -4.87 7.07 12.10
C GLN A 39 -5.87 7.00 13.26
N SER A 40 -5.40 6.77 14.48
CA SER A 40 -6.27 6.75 15.68
C SER A 40 -6.84 8.12 16.08
N VAL A 41 -6.47 9.21 15.38
CA VAL A 41 -6.87 10.58 15.73
C VAL A 41 -8.39 10.81 15.56
N HIS A 42 -9.05 10.08 14.67
CA HIS A 42 -10.48 10.20 14.39
C HIS A 42 -11.37 9.71 15.55
N GLU A 43 -10.85 8.82 16.41
CA GLU A 43 -11.55 8.34 17.61
C GLU A 43 -11.90 9.49 18.57
N GLN A 44 -11.06 10.52 18.62
CA GLN A 44 -11.26 11.70 19.48
C GLN A 44 -12.38 12.62 18.99
N TYR A 45 -12.74 12.52 17.70
CA TYR A 45 -13.76 13.35 17.06
C TYR A 45 -15.09 12.60 16.83
N GLY A 46 -15.18 11.34 17.28
CA GLY A 46 -16.38 10.51 17.14
C GLY A 46 -16.65 10.03 15.71
N GLY A 47 -15.64 10.06 14.84
CA GLY A 47 -15.76 9.64 13.44
C GLY A 47 -14.65 10.20 12.56
N VAL A 48 -14.59 9.72 11.32
CA VAL A 48 -13.58 10.14 10.33
C VAL A 48 -13.79 11.59 9.93
N VAL A 49 -12.73 12.39 10.04
CA VAL A 49 -12.68 13.77 9.54
C VAL A 49 -11.97 13.78 8.18
N PRO A 50 -12.68 14.03 7.05
CA PRO A 50 -12.12 13.86 5.71
C PRO A 50 -10.82 14.62 5.44
N GLU A 51 -10.72 15.86 5.93
CA GLU A 51 -9.51 16.70 5.76
C GLU A 51 -8.29 16.11 6.50
N LEU A 52 -8.49 15.60 7.73
CA LEU A 52 -7.42 14.98 8.50
C LEU A 52 -6.98 13.66 7.87
N ALA A 53 -7.95 12.86 7.39
CA ALA A 53 -7.68 11.61 6.68
C ALA A 53 -6.84 11.85 5.42
N SER A 54 -7.24 12.82 4.59
CA SER A 54 -6.52 13.18 3.36
C SER A 54 -5.07 13.60 3.64
N ARG A 55 -4.83 14.44 4.65
CA ARG A 55 -3.48 14.87 5.02
C ARG A 55 -2.59 13.73 5.47
N ALA A 56 -3.14 12.83 6.27
CA ALA A 56 -2.38 11.70 6.76
C ALA A 56 -2.16 10.64 5.66
N HIS A 57 -3.07 10.46 4.70
CA HIS A 57 -2.79 9.68 3.49
C HIS A 57 -1.60 10.25 2.70
N MET A 58 -1.56 11.56 2.48
CA MET A 58 -0.44 12.21 1.79
C MET A 58 0.89 12.05 2.55
N ALA A 59 0.86 12.14 3.88
CA ALA A 59 2.05 11.96 4.71
C ALA A 59 2.55 10.51 4.71
N ASN A 60 1.63 9.54 4.66
CA ASN A 60 1.94 8.13 4.87
C ASN A 60 2.15 7.33 3.58
N ILE A 61 1.68 7.77 2.42
CA ILE A 61 1.72 6.95 1.20
C ILE A 61 3.14 6.52 0.80
N VAL A 62 4.11 7.44 0.83
CA VAL A 62 5.50 7.15 0.50
C VAL A 62 6.15 6.19 1.52
N PRO A 63 6.09 6.44 2.84
CA PRO A 63 6.71 5.52 3.80
C PRO A 63 6.06 4.13 3.80
N VAL A 64 4.73 4.00 3.67
CA VAL A 64 4.12 2.64 3.67
C VAL A 64 4.50 1.85 2.42
N VAL A 65 4.53 2.48 1.24
CA VAL A 65 4.96 1.82 0.00
C VAL A 65 6.43 1.40 0.09
N LYS A 66 7.29 2.28 0.61
CA LYS A 66 8.71 1.97 0.80
C LYS A 66 8.90 0.79 1.74
N SER A 67 8.25 0.80 2.90
CA SER A 67 8.33 -0.29 3.87
C SER A 67 7.77 -1.60 3.32
N ALA A 68 6.68 -1.56 2.54
CA ALA A 68 6.13 -2.76 1.91
C ALA A 68 7.10 -3.38 0.88
N LEU A 69 7.78 -2.56 0.08
CA LEU A 69 8.80 -3.00 -0.87
C LEU A 69 10.03 -3.59 -0.15
N GLU A 70 10.49 -2.93 0.92
CA GLU A 70 11.63 -3.38 1.73
C GLU A 70 11.33 -4.73 2.41
N ASP A 71 10.18 -4.86 3.07
CA ASP A 71 9.77 -6.11 3.74
C ASP A 71 9.65 -7.28 2.76
N ALA A 72 9.15 -7.03 1.55
CA ALA A 72 9.03 -8.04 0.50
C ALA A 72 10.35 -8.30 -0.24
N SER A 73 11.42 -7.52 0.03
CA SER A 73 12.69 -7.55 -0.70
C SER A 73 12.51 -7.38 -2.22
N VAL A 74 11.61 -6.48 -2.63
CA VAL A 74 11.27 -6.20 -4.04
C VAL A 74 11.74 -4.81 -4.42
N HIS A 75 12.35 -4.66 -5.61
CA HIS A 75 12.64 -3.33 -6.13
C HIS A 75 11.45 -2.79 -6.91
N GLN A 76 11.18 -1.48 -6.84
CA GLN A 76 10.07 -0.83 -7.57
C GLN A 76 10.02 -1.15 -9.09
N LYS A 77 11.18 -1.42 -9.71
CA LYS A 77 11.30 -1.75 -11.14
C LYS A 77 10.81 -3.15 -11.49
N ASP A 78 10.63 -4.01 -10.50
CA ASP A 78 10.15 -5.37 -10.64
C ASP A 78 8.61 -5.45 -10.58
N LEU A 79 7.95 -4.35 -10.19
CA LEU A 79 6.49 -4.25 -10.15
C LEU A 79 5.91 -4.42 -11.55
N THR A 80 4.93 -5.31 -11.65
CA THR A 80 4.19 -5.62 -12.87
C THR A 80 2.90 -4.82 -12.97
N ALA A 81 2.31 -4.45 -11.82
CA ALA A 81 1.09 -3.64 -11.72
C ALA A 81 1.04 -2.87 -10.40
N ILE A 82 0.20 -1.82 -10.40
CA ILE A 82 -0.20 -1.05 -9.21
C ILE A 82 -1.72 -1.07 -9.18
N GLY A 83 -2.30 -1.39 -8.02
CA GLY A 83 -3.74 -1.49 -7.77
C GLY A 83 -4.17 -0.71 -6.56
#